data_AF-A0A6M1Z0K6-F1
#
_entry.id   AF-A0A6M1Z0K6-F1
#
_cell.length_a   1.000
_cell.length_b   1.000
_cell.length_c   1.000
_cell.angle_alpha   90.00
_cell.angle_beta   90.00
_cell.angle_gamma   90.00
#
_symmetry.space_group_name_H-M   'P 1'
#
loop_
_entity.id
_entity.type
_entity.pdbx_description
1 polymer ?
#
loop_
_entity_poly.entity_id
_entity_poly.type
_entity_poly.pdbx_seq_one_letter_code
_entity_poly.pdbx_strand_id
1 'polypeptide(L)'
;MLDGMIILWTILTILSLIYVSYDLIFVTPNPYLMKIGWILVTMYTGVFGLFIYLLSCKEPIAQTHEEFIKPLWKHAVGSTIHCLAGDATGIIILAVFLSFFSVSIPFEITLEYIGGFAFGLLIFQSIFMKKMLKGNYFYAIRKTLFPEWLSMNLIMGGMIPVMVIWMILDPISKDPTSLHFFARMSLASIIGAFFSFFGNRWLVKHGLKHGMMTTRKDEKLETMKEMSHEKVSKAKLTLAMFLSFLGLLLGIAISIIFAMHFTA
;
A
#
# COMPACT_ATOMS: atom_id res chain seq x y z
N MET A 1 22.13 15.02 13.45
CA MET A 1 22.33 13.64 12.92
C MET A 1 21.09 13.17 12.17
N LEU A 2 19.90 13.27 12.77
CA LEU A 2 18.63 12.89 12.14
C LEU A 2 18.37 13.63 10.80
N ASP A 3 18.58 14.94 10.73
CA ASP A 3 18.39 15.71 9.49
C ASP A 3 19.25 15.19 8.34
N GLY A 4 20.51 14.85 8.61
CA GLY A 4 21.41 14.27 7.61
C GLY A 4 20.93 12.91 7.11
N MET A 5 20.38 12.08 8.00
CA MET A 5 19.78 10.79 7.62
C MET A 5 18.53 10.99 6.75
N ILE A 6 17.68 11.96 7.10
CA ILE A 6 16.48 12.30 6.33
C ILE A 6 16.85 12.82 4.94
N ILE A 7 17.82 13.74 4.84
CA ILE A 7 18.30 14.24 3.55
C ILE A 7 18.86 13.10 2.69
N LEU A 8 19.70 12.24 3.28
CA LEU A 8 20.24 11.07 2.57
C LEU A 8 19.12 10.16 2.08
N TRP A 9 18.14 9.87 2.93
CA TRP A 9 16.97 9.07 2.58
C TRP A 9 16.17 9.69 1.44
N THR A 10 15.94 11.00 1.46
CA THR A 10 15.24 11.73 0.40
C THR A 10 16.00 11.64 -0.92
N ILE A 11 17.34 11.82 -0.91
CA ILE A 11 18.18 11.69 -2.12
C ILE A 11 18.07 10.27 -2.69
N LEU A 12 18.21 9.24 -1.85
CA LEU A 12 18.09 7.85 -2.28
C LEU A 12 16.69 7.53 -2.82
N THR A 13 15.65 8.13 -2.24
CA THR A 13 14.27 7.99 -2.69
C THR A 13 14.08 8.59 -4.08
N ILE A 14 14.62 9.79 -4.33
CA ILE A 14 14.55 10.44 -5.64
C ILE A 14 15.27 9.60 -6.70
N LEU A 15 16.48 9.12 -6.41
CA LEU A 15 17.23 8.26 -7.33
C LEU A 15 16.49 6.95 -7.63
N SER A 16 15.92 6.32 -6.59
CA SER A 16 15.10 5.12 -6.71
C SER A 16 13.87 5.35 -7.60
N LEU A 17 13.19 6.47 -7.38
CA LEU A 17 12.00 6.86 -8.13
C LEU A 17 12.32 7.09 -9.61
N ILE A 18 13.42 7.79 -9.91
CA ILE A 18 13.89 8.01 -11.29
C ILE A 18 14.14 6.67 -11.99
N TYR A 19 14.87 5.76 -11.34
CA TYR A 19 15.17 4.44 -11.90
C TYR A 19 13.91 3.63 -12.18
N VAL A 20 13.03 3.47 -11.18
CA VAL A 20 11.79 2.68 -11.30
C VAL A 20 10.87 3.27 -12.37
N SER A 21 10.74 4.60 -12.40
CA SER A 21 9.91 5.28 -13.40
C SER A 21 10.43 5.06 -14.82
N TYR A 22 11.75 5.20 -15.03
CA TYR A 22 12.38 4.93 -16.32
C TYR A 22 12.12 3.48 -16.77
N ASP A 23 12.38 2.51 -15.89
CA ASP A 23 12.22 1.10 -16.23
C ASP A 23 10.77 0.73 -16.54
N LEU A 24 9.81 1.21 -15.75
CA LEU A 24 8.39 0.98 -15.99
C LEU A 24 7.90 1.61 -17.29
N ILE A 25 8.44 2.76 -17.70
CA ILE A 25 8.01 3.45 -18.93
C ILE A 25 8.57 2.72 -20.15
N PHE A 26 9.84 2.33 -20.13
CA PHE A 26 10.57 1.90 -21.33
C PHE A 26 10.89 0.40 -21.42
N VAL A 27 10.95 -0.32 -20.30
CA VAL A 27 11.45 -1.71 -20.23
C VAL A 27 10.37 -2.67 -19.76
N THR A 28 9.93 -2.57 -18.51
CA THR A 28 9.08 -3.58 -17.87
C THR A 28 7.62 -3.52 -18.38
N PRO A 29 7.07 -4.63 -18.93
CA PRO A 29 5.72 -4.67 -19.50
C PRO A 29 4.62 -4.82 -18.42
N ASN A 30 4.14 -3.73 -17.86
CA ASN A 30 3.13 -3.73 -16.79
C ASN A 30 1.86 -2.93 -17.19
N PRO A 31 0.64 -3.28 -16.74
CA PRO A 31 -0.54 -2.44 -16.97
C PRO A 31 -0.35 -1.03 -16.41
N TYR A 32 -0.94 -0.04 -17.07
CA TYR A 32 -0.79 1.38 -16.73
C TYR A 32 -0.99 1.70 -15.23
N LEU A 33 -2.05 1.16 -14.62
CA LEU A 33 -2.35 1.39 -13.21
C LEU A 33 -1.32 0.74 -12.27
N MET A 34 -0.75 -0.40 -12.67
CA MET A 34 0.31 -1.05 -11.90
C MET A 34 1.63 -0.29 -12.02
N LYS A 35 1.91 0.35 -13.17
CA LYS A 35 3.04 1.29 -13.31
C LYS A 35 2.88 2.46 -12.32
N ILE A 36 1.70 3.07 -12.26
CA ILE A 36 1.42 4.14 -11.28
C ILE A 36 1.60 3.63 -9.84
N GLY A 37 1.07 2.44 -9.53
CA GLY A 37 1.20 1.83 -8.21
C GLY A 37 2.65 1.70 -7.77
N TRP A 38 3.52 1.18 -8.65
CA TRP A 38 4.95 1.08 -8.36
C TRP A 38 5.64 2.43 -8.19
N ILE A 39 5.35 3.41 -9.06
CA ILE A 39 5.92 4.75 -8.94
C ILE A 39 5.56 5.38 -7.58
N LEU A 40 4.29 5.29 -7.18
CA LEU A 40 3.83 5.83 -5.91
C LEU A 40 4.43 5.08 -4.72
N VAL A 41 4.43 3.75 -4.73
CA VAL A 41 5.01 2.99 -3.62
C VAL A 41 6.51 3.22 -3.50
N THR A 42 7.25 3.33 -4.61
CA THR A 42 8.68 3.71 -4.57
C THR A 42 8.86 5.12 -4.02
N MET A 43 7.97 6.07 -4.35
CA MET A 43 7.98 7.40 -3.75
C MET A 43 7.77 7.36 -2.24
N TYR A 44 6.93 6.45 -1.73
CA TYR A 44 6.69 6.32 -0.29
C TYR A 44 7.78 5.54 0.42
N THR A 45 8.33 4.50 -0.19
CA THR A 45 9.20 3.53 0.51
C THR A 45 10.68 3.64 0.13
N GLY A 46 11.01 4.55 -0.80
CA GLY A 46 12.37 4.85 -1.22
C GLY A 46 13.12 3.63 -1.75
N VAL A 47 14.33 3.43 -1.22
CA VAL A 47 15.23 2.35 -1.64
C VAL A 47 14.64 0.95 -1.38
N PHE A 48 13.78 0.79 -0.38
CA PHE A 48 13.09 -0.49 -0.15
C PHE A 48 12.12 -0.81 -1.28
N GLY A 49 11.39 0.20 -1.77
CA GLY A 49 10.52 0.06 -2.93
C GLY A 49 11.29 -0.35 -4.17
N LEU A 50 12.45 0.28 -4.43
CA LEU A 50 13.35 -0.12 -5.51
C LEU A 50 13.82 -1.57 -5.36
N PHE A 51 14.31 -1.94 -4.17
CA PHE A 51 14.81 -3.30 -3.94
C PHE A 51 13.72 -4.36 -4.19
N ILE A 52 12.53 -4.15 -3.66
CA ILE A 52 11.39 -5.05 -3.86
C ILE A 52 10.94 -5.04 -5.33
N TYR A 53 10.99 -3.89 -6.02
CA TYR A 53 10.70 -3.79 -7.45
C TYR A 53 11.65 -4.67 -8.28
N LEU A 54 12.95 -4.58 -8.02
CA LEU A 54 13.97 -5.38 -8.72
C LEU A 54 13.74 -6.89 -8.55
N LEU A 55 13.32 -7.32 -7.36
CA LEU A 55 13.14 -8.75 -7.05
C LEU A 55 11.80 -9.31 -7.52
N SER A 56 10.78 -8.48 -7.64
CA SER A 56 9.40 -8.94 -7.83
C SER A 56 8.77 -8.56 -9.16
N CYS A 57 9.19 -7.46 -9.79
CA CYS A 57 8.51 -6.91 -10.96
C CYS A 57 9.43 -6.59 -12.14
N LYS A 58 10.68 -6.17 -11.90
CA LYS A 58 11.58 -5.85 -13.01
C LYS A 58 11.75 -7.08 -13.90
N GLU A 59 11.51 -6.92 -15.20
CA GLU A 59 11.73 -7.99 -16.17
C GLU A 59 13.24 -8.29 -16.27
N PRO A 60 13.70 -9.49 -15.86
CA PRO A 60 15.13 -9.79 -15.81
C PRO A 60 15.72 -10.06 -17.20
N ILE A 61 14.94 -10.75 -18.05
CA ILE A 61 15.28 -11.09 -19.43
C ILE A 61 14.06 -10.71 -20.27
N ALA A 62 14.30 -10.10 -21.43
CA ALA A 62 13.22 -9.69 -22.32
C ALA A 62 12.29 -10.88 -22.63
N GLN A 63 10.99 -10.62 -22.56
CA GLN A 63 9.93 -11.60 -22.78
C GLN A 63 9.73 -12.67 -21.68
N THR A 64 10.34 -12.53 -20.49
CA THR A 64 10.22 -13.50 -19.39
C THR A 64 9.45 -12.99 -18.16
N HIS A 65 8.80 -11.82 -18.24
CA HIS A 65 8.10 -11.22 -17.09
C HIS A 65 7.01 -12.14 -16.49
N GLU A 66 6.20 -12.83 -17.30
CA GLU A 66 5.11 -13.73 -16.85
C GLU A 66 5.65 -14.88 -15.99
N GLU A 67 6.74 -15.49 -16.45
CA GLU A 67 7.40 -16.56 -15.70
C GLU A 67 8.05 -16.03 -14.43
N PHE A 68 8.68 -14.84 -14.53
CA PHE A 68 9.32 -14.21 -13.39
C PHE A 68 8.34 -13.90 -12.27
N ILE A 69 7.11 -13.45 -12.55
CA ILE A 69 6.12 -13.05 -11.55
C ILE A 69 5.27 -14.21 -11.00
N LYS A 70 5.36 -15.40 -11.60
CA LYS A 70 4.58 -16.60 -11.25
C LYS A 70 4.61 -17.00 -9.76
N PRO A 71 5.72 -16.86 -9.01
CA PRO A 71 5.73 -17.19 -7.59
C PRO A 71 4.69 -16.40 -6.78
N LEU A 72 3.95 -17.08 -5.89
CA LEU A 72 2.87 -16.49 -5.08
C LEU A 72 3.30 -15.23 -4.31
N TRP A 73 4.53 -15.19 -3.80
CA TRP A 73 5.01 -14.04 -3.03
C TRP A 73 5.14 -12.78 -3.91
N LYS A 74 5.44 -12.91 -5.20
CA LYS A 74 5.49 -11.76 -6.14
C LYS A 74 4.10 -11.29 -6.52
N HIS A 75 3.15 -12.21 -6.68
CA HIS A 75 1.74 -11.85 -6.79
C HIS A 75 1.23 -11.14 -5.53
N ALA A 76 1.62 -11.61 -4.33
CA ALA A 76 1.30 -10.95 -3.08
C ALA A 76 1.91 -9.54 -3.00
N VAL A 77 3.16 -9.36 -3.41
CA VAL A 77 3.77 -8.03 -3.55
C VAL A 77 2.92 -7.17 -4.49
N GLY A 78 2.55 -7.66 -5.68
CA GLY A 78 1.70 -6.89 -6.60
C GLY A 78 0.37 -6.44 -5.98
N SER A 79 -0.28 -7.31 -5.21
CA SER A 79 -1.50 -6.98 -4.45
C SER A 79 -1.23 -5.91 -3.38
N THR A 80 -0.13 -6.02 -2.64
CA THR A 80 0.29 -5.04 -1.63
C THR A 80 0.61 -3.69 -2.25
N ILE A 81 1.30 -3.65 -3.40
CA ILE A 81 1.61 -2.41 -4.11
C ILE A 81 0.33 -1.67 -4.50
N HIS A 82 -0.66 -2.38 -5.05
CA HIS A 82 -1.94 -1.77 -5.40
C HIS A 82 -2.69 -1.18 -4.20
N CYS A 83 -2.69 -1.89 -3.08
CA CYS A 83 -3.34 -1.45 -1.85
C CYS A 83 -2.61 -0.22 -1.27
N LEU A 84 -1.31 -0.36 -1.03
CA LEU A 84 -0.49 0.67 -0.40
C LEU A 84 -0.43 1.94 -1.26
N ALA A 85 -0.38 1.82 -2.58
CA ALA A 85 -0.39 2.97 -3.47
C ALA A 85 -1.62 3.85 -3.20
N GLY A 86 -2.82 3.27 -3.15
CA GLY A 86 -4.04 4.03 -2.91
C GLY A 86 -4.21 4.47 -1.45
N ASP A 87 -4.01 3.54 -0.52
CA ASP A 87 -4.21 3.81 0.91
C ASP A 87 -3.23 4.89 1.41
N ALA A 88 -1.94 4.76 1.13
CA ALA A 88 -0.95 5.75 1.54
C ALA A 88 -1.15 7.09 0.82
N THR A 89 -1.56 7.11 -0.45
CA THR A 89 -1.93 8.36 -1.15
C THR A 89 -3.03 9.09 -0.38
N GLY A 90 -4.13 8.39 -0.07
CA GLY A 90 -5.27 8.99 0.62
C GLY A 90 -4.91 9.49 2.02
N ILE A 91 -4.12 8.71 2.77
CA ILE A 91 -3.61 9.10 4.09
C ILE A 91 -2.74 10.36 3.97
N ILE A 92 -1.74 10.39 3.07
CA ILE A 92 -0.83 11.53 2.93
C ILE A 92 -1.59 12.80 2.51
N ILE A 93 -2.50 12.70 1.53
CA ILE A 93 -3.31 13.85 1.08
C ILE A 93 -4.14 14.39 2.24
N LEU A 94 -4.78 13.51 3.02
CA LEU A 94 -5.54 13.95 4.18
C LEU A 94 -4.66 14.52 5.28
N ALA A 95 -3.48 13.95 5.54
CA ALA A 95 -2.55 14.47 6.54
C ALA A 95 -2.11 15.91 6.18
N VAL A 96 -1.81 16.17 4.91
CA VAL A 96 -1.50 17.53 4.42
C VAL A 96 -2.71 18.46 4.52
N PHE A 97 -3.92 17.97 4.22
CA PHE A 97 -5.12 18.79 4.35
C PHE A 97 -5.43 19.11 5.82
N LEU A 98 -5.28 18.14 6.71
CA LEU A 98 -5.57 18.26 8.13
C LEU A 98 -4.53 19.08 8.87
N SER A 99 -3.28 19.17 8.40
CA SER A 99 -2.27 20.04 9.01
C SER A 99 -2.63 21.54 8.99
N PHE A 100 -3.62 21.94 8.17
CA PHE A 100 -4.16 23.31 8.19
C PHE A 100 -5.21 23.55 9.30
N PHE A 101 -5.62 22.50 10.01
CA PHE A 101 -6.63 22.53 11.05
C PHE A 101 -6.06 22.04 12.38
N SER A 102 -6.48 22.65 13.49
CA SER A 102 -6.09 22.19 14.84
C SER A 102 -7.03 21.09 15.31
N VAL A 103 -6.76 19.85 14.89
CA VAL A 103 -7.61 18.68 15.14
C VAL A 103 -6.92 17.75 16.17
N SER A 104 -7.70 16.95 16.89
CA SER A 104 -7.13 15.98 17.83
C SER A 104 -6.56 14.77 17.09
N ILE A 105 -5.44 14.22 17.57
CA ILE A 105 -4.74 13.08 16.95
C ILE A 105 -5.69 11.89 16.66
N PRO A 106 -6.60 11.46 17.57
CA PRO A 106 -7.50 10.35 17.27
C PRO A 106 -8.45 10.64 16.11
N PHE A 107 -8.88 11.90 15.96
CA PHE A 107 -9.75 12.31 14.86
C PHE A 107 -8.97 12.43 13.55
N GLU A 108 -7.73 12.95 13.59
CA GLU A 108 -6.83 12.93 12.43
C GLU A 108 -6.64 11.52 11.90
N ILE A 109 -6.25 10.56 12.76
CA ILE A 109 -6.06 9.14 12.39
C ILE A 109 -7.35 8.53 11.82
N THR A 110 -8.51 8.87 12.39
CA THR A 110 -9.80 8.36 11.92
C THR A 110 -10.10 8.86 10.51
N LEU A 111 -9.89 10.16 10.25
CA LEU A 111 -10.06 10.73 8.93
C LEU A 111 -9.05 10.16 7.94
N GLU A 112 -7.78 10.09 8.30
CA GLU A 112 -6.71 9.46 7.52
C GLU A 112 -7.07 8.02 7.13
N TYR A 113 -7.60 7.22 8.07
CA TYR A 113 -8.08 5.87 7.79
C TYR A 113 -9.19 5.89 6.74
N ILE A 114 -10.20 6.75 6.91
CA ILE A 114 -11.34 6.86 5.99
C ILE A 114 -10.88 7.29 4.60
N GLY A 115 -10.01 8.29 4.50
CA GLY A 115 -9.50 8.77 3.21
C GLY A 115 -8.57 7.78 2.54
N GLY A 116 -7.66 7.14 3.28
CA GLY A 116 -6.84 6.05 2.77
C GLY A 116 -7.71 4.97 2.15
N PHE A 117 -8.66 4.44 2.93
CA PHE A 117 -9.57 3.40 2.47
C PHE A 117 -10.40 3.83 1.26
N ALA A 118 -10.89 5.08 1.24
CA ALA A 118 -11.65 5.61 0.11
C ALA A 118 -10.81 5.71 -1.17
N PHE A 119 -9.57 6.20 -1.07
CA PHE A 119 -8.65 6.28 -2.21
C PHE A 119 -8.22 4.89 -2.71
N GLY A 120 -7.83 3.98 -1.79
CA GLY A 120 -7.52 2.58 -2.09
C GLY A 120 -8.67 1.89 -2.81
N LEU A 121 -9.87 1.92 -2.21
CA LEU A 121 -11.04 1.26 -2.75
C LEU A 121 -11.52 1.86 -4.07
N LEU A 122 -11.76 3.17 -4.13
CA LEU A 122 -12.45 3.80 -5.26
C LEU A 122 -11.51 4.01 -6.45
N ILE A 123 -10.25 4.38 -6.20
CA ILE A 123 -9.30 4.72 -7.27
C ILE A 123 -8.48 3.50 -7.66
N PHE A 124 -7.75 2.89 -6.74
CA PHE A 124 -6.76 1.86 -7.09
C PHE A 124 -7.37 0.48 -7.30
N GLN A 125 -8.28 0.04 -6.43
CA GLN A 125 -8.93 -1.26 -6.56
C GLN A 125 -10.02 -1.24 -7.63
N SER A 126 -11.00 -0.34 -7.51
CA SER A 126 -12.21 -0.41 -8.33
C SER A 126 -11.98 -0.04 -9.79
N ILE A 127 -11.10 0.93 -10.10
CA ILE A 127 -10.77 1.28 -11.50
C ILE A 127 -9.97 0.15 -12.15
N PHE A 128 -9.04 -0.46 -11.42
CA PHE A 128 -8.26 -1.59 -11.92
C PHE A 128 -9.16 -2.80 -12.19
N MET A 129 -10.00 -3.16 -11.22
CA MET A 129 -10.94 -4.28 -11.35
C MET A 129 -12.01 -4.03 -12.39
N LYS A 130 -12.44 -2.79 -12.65
CA LYS A 130 -13.38 -2.46 -13.72
C LYS A 130 -12.90 -2.98 -15.09
N LYS A 131 -11.60 -2.82 -15.39
CA LYS A 131 -11.02 -3.30 -16.66
C LYS A 131 -11.00 -4.83 -16.75
N MET A 132 -10.91 -5.51 -15.61
CA MET A 132 -10.89 -6.99 -15.55
C MET A 132 -12.29 -7.61 -15.48
N LEU A 133 -13.26 -6.94 -14.87
CA LEU A 133 -14.63 -7.43 -14.61
C LEU A 133 -15.65 -6.97 -15.66
N LYS A 134 -15.26 -6.89 -16.94
CA LYS A 134 -16.15 -6.52 -18.05
C LYS A 134 -16.86 -5.16 -17.91
N GLY A 135 -16.31 -4.22 -17.13
CA GLY A 135 -16.70 -2.80 -17.17
C GLY A 135 -17.67 -2.29 -16.09
N ASN A 136 -18.23 -3.14 -15.21
CA ASN A 136 -19.15 -2.66 -14.16
C ASN A 136 -18.41 -2.19 -12.90
N TYR A 137 -18.35 -0.86 -12.70
CA TYR A 137 -17.64 -0.23 -11.58
C TYR A 137 -18.25 -0.53 -10.21
N PHE A 138 -19.58 -0.49 -10.06
CA PHE A 138 -20.24 -0.78 -8.79
C PHE A 138 -20.06 -2.24 -8.38
N TYR A 139 -20.06 -3.14 -9.36
CA TYR A 139 -19.74 -4.53 -9.11
C TYR A 139 -18.29 -4.71 -8.64
N ALA A 140 -17.34 -3.99 -9.25
CA ALA A 140 -15.94 -3.98 -8.82
C ALA A 140 -15.81 -3.53 -7.36
N ILE A 141 -16.41 -2.40 -6.98
CA ILE A 141 -16.41 -1.91 -5.58
C ILE A 141 -16.89 -3.00 -4.62
N ARG A 142 -18.07 -3.60 -4.88
CA ARG A 142 -18.63 -4.61 -3.98
C ARG A 142 -17.74 -5.84 -3.82
N LYS A 143 -17.01 -6.20 -4.87
CA LYS A 143 -16.08 -7.34 -4.85
C LYS A 143 -14.77 -7.03 -4.14
N THR A 144 -14.28 -5.80 -4.23
CA THR A 144 -13.00 -5.39 -3.62
C THR A 144 -13.13 -4.80 -2.23
N LEU A 145 -14.33 -4.40 -1.80
CA LEU A 145 -14.55 -3.76 -0.50
C LEU A 145 -14.03 -4.61 0.66
N PHE A 146 -14.39 -5.89 0.71
CA PHE A 146 -13.97 -6.78 1.79
C PHE A 146 -12.45 -7.04 1.79
N PRO A 147 -11.83 -7.46 0.66
CA PRO A 147 -10.39 -7.64 0.61
C PRO A 147 -9.60 -6.35 0.89
N GLU A 148 -10.12 -5.20 0.46
CA GLU A 148 -9.48 -3.91 0.72
C GLU A 148 -9.53 -3.54 2.18
N TRP A 149 -10.70 -3.67 2.82
CA TRP A 149 -10.86 -3.34 4.22
C TRP A 149 -9.94 -4.19 5.12
N LEU A 150 -9.85 -5.48 4.82
CA LEU A 150 -8.93 -6.39 5.53
C LEU A 150 -7.48 -5.95 5.40
N SER A 151 -7.06 -5.55 4.20
CA SER A 151 -5.70 -5.09 3.94
C SER A 151 -5.41 -3.74 4.59
N MET A 152 -6.36 -2.80 4.51
CA MET A 152 -6.26 -1.48 5.12
C MET A 152 -6.10 -1.54 6.63
N ASN A 153 -6.81 -2.45 7.31
CA ASN A 153 -6.60 -2.70 8.75
C ASN A 153 -5.15 -3.05 9.09
N LEU A 154 -4.51 -3.88 8.27
CA LEU A 154 -3.12 -4.28 8.47
C LEU A 154 -2.14 -3.16 8.13
N ILE A 155 -2.43 -2.37 7.09
CA ILE A 155 -1.65 -1.17 6.75
C ILE A 155 -1.68 -0.19 7.91
N MET A 156 -2.87 0.20 8.37
CA MET A 156 -3.02 1.17 9.46
C MET A 156 -2.55 0.63 10.80
N GLY A 157 -2.72 -0.66 11.08
CA GLY A 157 -2.13 -1.29 12.26
C GLY A 157 -0.61 -1.16 12.33
N GLY A 158 0.07 -1.15 11.17
CA GLY A 158 1.50 -0.88 11.08
C GLY A 158 1.87 0.61 11.04
N MET A 159 1.08 1.43 10.32
CA MET A 159 1.37 2.85 10.13
C MET A 159 1.13 3.68 11.40
N ILE A 160 0.01 3.46 12.10
CA ILE A 160 -0.42 4.30 13.24
C ILE A 160 0.67 4.39 14.34
N PRO A 161 1.27 3.28 14.83
CA PRO A 161 2.36 3.34 15.79
C PRO A 161 3.51 4.23 15.35
N VAL A 162 3.99 4.04 14.12
CA VAL A 162 5.11 4.82 13.59
C VAL A 162 4.75 6.30 13.49
N MET A 163 3.56 6.60 12.97
CA MET A 163 3.09 7.96 12.81
C MET A 163 2.97 8.67 14.15
N VAL A 164 2.29 8.08 15.13
CA VAL A 164 2.05 8.68 16.45
C VAL A 164 3.35 8.82 17.24
N ILE A 165 4.15 7.76 17.31
CA ILE A 165 5.41 7.77 18.07
C ILE A 165 6.38 8.81 17.49
N TRP A 166 6.55 8.86 16.17
CA TRP A 166 7.43 9.86 15.56
C TRP A 166 6.92 11.28 15.82
N MET A 167 5.62 11.54 15.68
CA MET A 167 5.05 12.87 15.97
C MET A 167 5.25 13.34 17.42
N ILE A 168 5.34 12.41 18.37
CA ILE A 168 5.64 12.72 19.78
C ILE A 168 7.14 13.04 19.95
N LEU A 169 8.01 12.24 19.32
CA LEU A 169 9.46 12.39 19.45
C LEU A 169 10.03 13.57 18.67
N ASP A 170 9.40 13.93 17.55
CA ASP A 170 9.80 15.03 16.68
C ASP A 170 8.55 15.79 16.18
N PRO A 171 8.20 16.92 16.85
CA PRO A 171 7.05 17.74 16.49
C PRO A 171 7.13 18.36 15.09
N ILE A 172 8.33 18.51 14.51
CA ILE A 172 8.53 19.07 13.16
C ILE A 172 7.92 18.13 12.10
N SER A 173 7.84 16.82 12.39
CA SER A 173 7.23 15.82 11.50
C SER A 173 5.72 15.98 11.24
N LYS A 174 5.07 16.94 11.91
CA LYS A 174 3.67 17.33 11.66
C LYS A 174 3.52 18.34 10.52
N ASP A 175 4.56 19.13 10.25
CA ASP A 175 4.52 20.17 9.22
C ASP A 175 4.72 19.56 7.82
N PRO A 176 3.74 19.65 6.90
CA PRO A 176 3.85 19.06 5.56
C PRO A 176 4.92 19.72 4.68
N THR A 177 5.46 20.88 5.08
CA THR A 177 6.58 21.53 4.37
C THR A 177 7.93 20.96 4.76
N SER A 178 8.00 20.21 5.86
CA SER A 178 9.23 19.61 6.38
C SER A 178 9.55 18.26 5.76
N LEU A 179 10.84 17.99 5.54
CA LEU A 179 11.29 16.64 5.16
C LEU A 179 11.02 15.59 6.26
N HIS A 180 10.90 16.01 7.53
CA HIS A 180 10.56 15.12 8.64
C HIS A 180 9.16 14.52 8.48
N PHE A 181 8.21 15.30 7.94
CA PHE A 181 6.88 14.79 7.61
C PHE A 181 6.96 13.65 6.59
N PHE A 182 7.67 13.86 5.49
CA PHE A 182 7.81 12.83 4.45
C PHE A 182 8.62 11.62 4.95
N ALA A 183 9.63 11.81 5.78
CA ALA A 183 10.39 10.72 6.39
C ALA A 183 9.50 9.85 7.30
N ARG A 184 8.67 10.47 8.13
CA ARG A 184 7.67 9.80 8.97
C ARG A 184 6.68 9.00 8.12
N MET A 185 6.07 9.62 7.12
CA MET A 185 5.14 8.95 6.22
C MET A 185 5.81 7.79 5.49
N SER A 186 7.07 7.97 5.08
CA SER A 186 7.86 6.95 4.40
C SER A 186 8.09 5.71 5.26
N LEU A 187 8.57 5.90 6.51
CA LEU A 187 8.76 4.78 7.43
C LEU A 187 7.44 4.11 7.78
N ALA A 188 6.39 4.90 8.03
CA ALA A 188 5.05 4.37 8.30
C ALA A 188 4.59 3.48 7.14
N SER A 189 4.69 3.95 5.89
CA SER A 189 4.34 3.16 4.71
C SER A 189 5.14 1.87 4.58
N ILE A 190 6.44 1.86 4.91
CA ILE A 190 7.26 0.64 4.90
C ILE A 190 6.72 -0.39 5.91
N ILE A 191 6.44 0.04 7.14
CA ILE A 191 5.93 -0.84 8.20
C ILE A 191 4.51 -1.32 7.87
N GLY A 192 3.65 -0.44 7.37
CA GLY A 192 2.31 -0.81 6.88
C GLY A 192 2.36 -1.79 5.71
N ALA A 193 3.28 -1.61 4.76
CA ALA A 193 3.51 -2.54 3.66
C ALA A 193 3.92 -3.93 4.16
N PHE A 194 4.83 -3.98 5.14
CA PHE A 194 5.32 -5.22 5.72
C PHE A 194 4.20 -6.05 6.34
N PHE A 195 3.35 -5.44 7.17
CA PHE A 195 2.23 -6.16 7.80
C PHE A 195 1.15 -6.54 6.79
N SER A 196 0.80 -5.62 5.89
CA SER A 196 -0.22 -5.89 4.87
C SER A 196 0.21 -6.93 3.84
N PHE A 197 1.51 -7.12 3.60
CA PHE A 197 2.02 -8.19 2.75
C PHE A 197 1.50 -9.57 3.16
N PHE A 198 1.47 -9.88 4.45
CA PHE A 198 0.99 -11.18 4.94
C PHE A 198 -0.52 -11.37 4.66
N GLY A 199 -1.32 -10.33 4.88
CA GLY A 199 -2.75 -10.34 4.57
C GLY A 199 -3.01 -10.48 3.07
N ASN A 200 -2.32 -9.68 2.25
CA ASN A 200 -2.43 -9.74 0.79
C ASN A 200 -1.98 -11.10 0.25
N ARG A 201 -0.92 -11.71 0.79
CA ARG A 201 -0.50 -13.06 0.42
C ARG A 201 -1.60 -14.09 0.67
N TRP A 202 -2.30 -13.99 1.80
CA TRP A 202 -3.43 -14.86 2.09
C TRP A 202 -4.62 -14.61 1.15
N LEU A 203 -4.94 -13.35 0.87
CA LEU A 203 -6.02 -12.96 -0.05
C LEU A 203 -5.76 -13.45 -1.48
N VAL A 204 -4.55 -13.28 -1.98
CA VAL A 204 -4.13 -13.75 -3.31
C VAL A 204 -4.17 -15.28 -3.38
N LYS A 205 -3.68 -15.98 -2.34
CA LYS A 205 -3.70 -17.45 -2.29
C LYS A 205 -5.11 -18.03 -2.44
N HIS A 206 -6.13 -17.34 -1.91
CA HIS A 206 -7.53 -17.78 -1.96
C HIS A 206 -8.36 -17.10 -3.06
N GLY A 207 -7.71 -16.40 -4.01
CA GLY A 207 -8.39 -15.76 -5.14
C GLY A 207 -9.33 -14.60 -4.76
N LEU A 208 -9.11 -13.98 -3.58
CA LEU A 208 -9.87 -12.82 -3.11
C LEU A 208 -9.27 -11.48 -3.58
N LYS A 209 -7.96 -11.46 -3.89
CA LYS A 209 -7.28 -10.36 -4.60
C LYS A 209 -6.48 -10.92 -5.76
N HIS A 210 -6.21 -10.06 -6.74
CA HIS A 210 -5.30 -10.34 -7.83
C HIS A 210 -3.85 -9.96 -7.44
N GLY A 211 -2.88 -10.56 -8.12
CA GLY A 211 -1.48 -10.19 -7.97
C GLY A 211 -0.96 -9.33 -9.12
N MET A 212 0.35 -9.42 -9.34
CA MET A 212 1.06 -8.82 -10.46
C MET A 212 0.59 -9.39 -11.81
N MET A 213 0.65 -8.58 -12.88
CA MET A 213 0.20 -8.91 -14.23
C MET A 213 1.19 -8.41 -15.26
N THR A 214 1.14 -9.00 -16.45
CA THR A 214 1.88 -8.53 -17.63
C THR A 214 0.90 -7.99 -18.66
N THR A 215 1.26 -6.92 -19.37
CA THR A 215 0.54 -6.50 -20.58
C THR A 215 1.51 -6.33 -21.73
N ARG A 216 1.34 -7.14 -22.76
CA ARG A 216 2.04 -7.03 -24.04
C ARG A 216 1.10 -6.50 -25.11
N LYS A 217 1.63 -5.77 -26.10
CA LYS A 217 0.83 -5.16 -27.17
C LYS A 217 0.03 -6.19 -27.99
N ASP A 218 0.44 -7.46 -27.98
CA ASP A 218 -0.18 -8.53 -28.78
C ASP A 218 -1.14 -9.43 -27.99
N GLU A 219 -1.21 -9.29 -26.66
CA GLU A 219 -2.14 -10.06 -25.84
C GLU A 219 -3.30 -9.16 -25.41
N LYS A 220 -4.50 -9.50 -25.87
CA LYS A 220 -5.73 -9.17 -25.13
C LYS A 220 -5.45 -9.52 -23.68
N LEU A 221 -5.53 -8.54 -22.77
CA LEU A 221 -5.56 -8.72 -21.31
C LEU A 221 -6.18 -10.09 -21.06
N GLU A 222 -5.36 -11.10 -20.77
CA GLU A 222 -5.87 -12.45 -20.69
C GLU A 222 -7.00 -12.36 -19.67
N THR A 223 -8.21 -12.56 -20.17
CA THR A 223 -9.40 -12.68 -19.35
C THR A 223 -9.08 -13.83 -18.45
N MET A 224 -8.60 -13.54 -17.23
CA MET A 224 -8.43 -14.55 -16.22
C MET A 224 -9.75 -15.29 -16.19
N LYS A 225 -9.66 -16.62 -16.36
CA LYS A 225 -10.65 -17.57 -15.89
C LYS A 225 -11.31 -16.95 -14.68
N GLU A 226 -12.63 -16.78 -14.76
CA GLU A 226 -13.48 -16.30 -13.68
C GLU A 226 -12.81 -16.65 -12.36
N MET A 227 -12.47 -15.65 -11.54
CA MET A 227 -11.96 -15.85 -10.19
C MET A 227 -12.67 -17.07 -9.63
N SER A 228 -11.99 -18.22 -9.64
CA SER A 228 -12.55 -19.41 -9.05
C SER A 228 -12.42 -19.09 -7.59
N HIS A 229 -13.49 -18.49 -7.04
CA HIS A 229 -13.68 -18.38 -5.63
C HIS A 229 -13.66 -19.83 -5.16
N GLU A 230 -12.47 -20.33 -4.81
CA GLU A 230 -12.38 -21.39 -3.85
C GLU A 230 -13.30 -20.93 -2.73
N LYS A 231 -14.35 -21.71 -2.44
CA LYS A 231 -15.35 -21.30 -1.46
C LYS A 231 -14.65 -21.26 -0.10
N VAL A 232 -14.04 -20.12 0.21
CA VAL A 232 -13.39 -19.89 1.49
C VAL A 232 -14.49 -20.03 2.53
N SER A 233 -14.31 -20.98 3.44
CA SER A 233 -15.28 -21.22 4.51
C SER A 233 -15.55 -19.91 5.26
N LYS A 234 -16.82 -19.68 5.62
CA LYS A 234 -17.23 -18.52 6.44
C LYS A 234 -16.35 -18.39 7.68
N ALA A 235 -15.98 -19.50 8.32
CA ALA A 235 -15.09 -19.50 9.49
C ALA A 235 -13.71 -18.89 9.21
N LYS A 236 -13.10 -19.21 8.05
CA LYS A 236 -11.80 -18.65 7.65
C LYS A 236 -11.91 -17.15 7.36
N LEU A 237 -12.99 -16.71 6.72
CA LEU A 237 -13.24 -15.29 6.47
C LEU A 237 -13.41 -14.52 7.78
N THR A 238 -14.25 -15.02 8.70
CA THR A 238 -14.46 -14.40 10.01
C THR A 238 -13.17 -14.34 10.83
N LEU A 239 -12.36 -15.40 10.80
CA LEU A 239 -11.05 -15.41 11.46
C LEU A 239 -10.12 -14.35 10.85
N ALA A 240 -10.05 -14.26 9.52
CA ALA A 240 -9.20 -13.28 8.85
C ALA A 240 -9.65 -11.83 9.15
N MET A 241 -10.96 -11.58 9.20
CA MET A 241 -11.51 -10.30 9.66
C MET A 241 -11.06 -9.98 11.08
N PHE A 242 -11.27 -10.91 12.01
CA PHE A 242 -10.92 -10.73 13.41
C PHE A 242 -9.43 -10.45 13.61
N LEU A 243 -8.57 -11.22 12.93
CA LEU A 243 -7.11 -11.02 12.99
C LEU A 243 -6.70 -9.66 12.42
N SER A 244 -7.30 -9.21 11.31
CA SER A 244 -7.01 -7.89 10.75
C SER A 244 -7.43 -6.76 11.69
N PHE A 245 -8.60 -6.89 12.29
CA PHE A 245 -9.12 -5.90 13.23
C PHE A 245 -8.32 -5.87 14.53
N LEU A 246 -7.93 -7.03 15.04
CA LEU A 246 -7.02 -7.14 16.18
C LEU A 246 -5.66 -6.49 15.88
N GLY A 247 -5.12 -6.68 14.67
CA GLY A 247 -3.89 -6.01 14.23
C GLY A 247 -4.00 -4.48 14.27
N LEU A 248 -5.13 -3.93 13.80
CA LEU A 248 -5.42 -2.50 13.89
C LEU A 248 -5.50 -2.02 15.34
N LEU A 249 -6.27 -2.72 16.19
CA LEU A 249 -6.42 -2.38 17.60
C LEU A 249 -5.10 -2.43 18.36
N LEU A 250 -4.24 -3.41 18.07
CA LEU A 250 -2.89 -3.50 18.66
C LEU A 250 -2.04 -2.28 18.27
N GLY A 251 -2.07 -1.86 17.01
CA GLY A 251 -1.37 -0.65 16.57
C GLY A 251 -1.86 0.61 17.30
N ILE A 252 -3.17 0.76 17.47
CA ILE A 252 -3.77 1.87 18.22
C ILE A 252 -3.37 1.78 19.70
N ALA A 253 -3.44 0.61 20.33
CA ALA A 253 -3.10 0.41 21.73
C ALA A 253 -1.62 0.75 22.01
N ILE A 254 -0.69 0.29 21.16
CA ILE A 254 0.74 0.63 21.25
C ILE A 254 0.92 2.15 21.24
N SER A 255 0.22 2.84 20.33
CA SER A 255 0.30 4.29 20.18
C SER A 255 -0.21 5.04 21.41
N ILE A 256 -1.34 4.58 21.99
CA ILE A 256 -1.92 5.15 23.21
C ILE A 256 -0.98 4.93 24.41
N ILE A 257 -0.49 3.71 24.60
CA ILE A 257 0.43 3.38 25.71
C ILE A 257 1.68 4.24 25.64
N PHE A 258 2.26 4.40 24.45
CA PHE A 258 3.42 5.25 24.26
C PHE A 258 3.11 6.72 24.54
N ALA A 259 1.99 7.24 24.03
CA ALA A 259 1.56 8.61 24.29
C ALA A 259 1.39 8.87 25.80
N MET A 260 0.71 7.98 26.52
CA MET A 260 0.51 8.12 27.97
C MET A 260 1.83 8.14 28.76
N HIS A 261 2.86 7.40 28.33
CA HIS A 261 4.14 7.33 29.04
C HIS A 261 5.01 8.60 28.85
N PHE A 262 4.88 9.29 27.72
CA PHE A 262 5.68 10.48 27.40
C PHE A 262 4.97 11.82 27.65
N THR A 263 3.66 11.79 27.93
CA THR A 263 2.89 12.99 28.31
C THR A 263 2.59 13.08 29.81
N ALA A 264 3.02 12.10 30.61
CA ALA A 264 2.90 12.09 32.07
C ALA A 264 4.18 12.61 32.73
#